data_AF-A0A450SYX1-F1
#
_entry.id   AF-A0A450SYX1-F1
#
_cell.length_a   1.000
_cell.length_b   1.000
_cell.length_c   1.000
_cell.angle_alpha   90.00
_cell.angle_beta   90.00
_cell.angle_gamma   90.00
#
_symmetry.space_group_name_H-M   'P 1'
#
loop_
_entity.id
_entity.type
_entity.pdbx_description
1 polymer ?
#
loop_
_entity_poly.entity_id
_entity_poly.type
_entity_poly.pdbx_seq_one_letter_code
_entity_poly.pdbx_strand_id
1 'polypeptide(L)' 'MDIGKLINAIRHSRVKITDHADEEATNDSLIFDEICFSVQHGKVIEDYPNDKPLSKLPDYGEELCE' A
#
# COMPACT_ATOMS: atom_id res chain seq x y z
N MET A 1 -11.06 -5.90 -4.20
CA MET A 1 -10.28 -4.71 -4.60
C MET A 1 -10.41 -4.53 -6.11
N ASP A 2 -10.52 -3.32 -6.65
CA ASP A 2 -10.49 -3.07 -8.11
C ASP A 2 -9.33 -2.13 -8.44
N ILE A 3 -8.26 -2.69 -9.03
CA ILE A 3 -7.03 -1.96 -9.36
C ILE A 3 -7.26 -0.87 -10.40
N GLY A 4 -8.25 -1.02 -11.29
CA GLY A 4 -8.58 -0.02 -12.31
C GLY A 4 -9.07 1.29 -11.68
N LYS A 5 -9.80 1.21 -10.57
CA LYS A 5 -10.24 2.39 -9.81
C LYS A 5 -9.05 3.11 -9.15
N LEU A 6 -8.07 2.35 -8.65
CA LEU A 6 -6.86 2.92 -8.04
C LEU A 6 -6.01 3.64 -9.08
N ILE A 7 -5.74 3.01 -10.23
CA ILE A 7 -5.03 3.62 -11.36
C ILE A 7 -5.72 4.92 -11.80
N ASN A 8 -7.05 4.88 -11.91
CA ASN A 8 -7.82 6.05 -12.32
C ASN A 8 -7.74 7.20 -11.28
N ALA A 9 -7.76 6.88 -9.99
CA ALA A 9 -7.62 7.87 -8.93
C ALA A 9 -6.24 8.53 -8.94
N ILE A 10 -5.17 7.74 -9.09
CA ILE A 10 -3.78 8.24 -9.18
C ILE A 10 -3.63 9.19 -10.37
N ARG A 11 -4.09 8.78 -11.56
CA ARG A 11 -3.99 9.59 -12.79
C ARG A 11 -4.70 10.93 -12.74
N HIS A 12 -5.74 11.06 -11.90
CA HIS A 12 -6.50 12.29 -11.72
C HIS A 12 -6.12 13.05 -10.45
N SER A 13 -5.01 12.68 -9.79
CA SER A 13 -4.55 13.28 -8.53
C SER A 13 -5.63 13.27 -7.44
N ARG A 14 -6.48 12.23 -7.42
CA ARG A 14 -7.55 12.03 -6.42
C ARG A 14 -7.10 11.08 -5.32
N VAL A 15 -5.88 11.27 -4.85
CA VAL A 15 -5.25 10.44 -3.81
C VAL A 15 -4.97 11.33 -2.61
N LYS A 16 -5.32 10.85 -1.43
CA LYS A 16 -4.96 11.47 -0.16
C LYS A 16 -4.05 10.49 0.58
N ILE A 17 -2.82 10.92 0.84
CA ILE A 17 -1.92 10.21 1.75
C ILE A 17 -2.31 10.56 3.18
N THR A 18 -2.50 9.56 4.02
CA THR A 18 -2.74 9.72 5.46
C THR A 18 -1.43 9.62 6.21
N ASP A 19 -1.32 10.24 7.39
CA ASP A 19 -0.12 10.19 8.23
C ASP A 19 0.40 8.76 8.44
N HIS A 20 -0.49 7.80 8.69
CA HIS A 20 -0.11 6.39 8.83
C HIS A 20 0.51 5.80 7.56
N ALA A 21 0.02 6.18 6.38
CA ALA A 21 0.58 5.69 5.12
C ALA A 21 1.94 6.33 4.80
N ASP A 22 2.22 7.51 5.37
CA ASP A 22 3.54 8.18 5.31
C ASP A 22 4.56 7.50 6.22
N GLU A 23 4.14 7.14 7.44
CA GLU A 23 4.95 6.31 8.35
C GLU A 23 5.26 4.94 7.74
N GLU A 24 4.26 4.24 7.19
CA GLU A 24 4.43 2.94 6.54
C GLU A 24 5.40 3.02 5.35
N ALA A 25 5.20 3.99 4.43
CA ALA A 25 6.08 4.16 3.29
C ALA A 25 7.53 4.45 3.71
N THR A 26 7.72 5.28 4.75
CA THR A 26 9.03 5.59 5.31
C THR A 26 9.70 4.36 5.92
N ASN A 27 8.96 3.57 6.72
CA ASN A 27 9.46 2.35 7.34
C ASN A 27 9.90 1.31 6.29
N ASP A 28 9.16 1.22 5.19
CA ASP A 28 9.48 0.34 4.05
C ASP A 28 10.55 0.93 3.12
N SER A 29 11.07 2.13 3.40
CA SER A 29 12.03 2.87 2.55
C SER A 29 11.52 3.10 1.12
N LEU A 30 10.21 3.27 0.97
CA LEU A 30 9.54 3.51 -0.31
C LEU A 30 9.15 4.98 -0.45
N ILE A 31 9.33 5.54 -1.65
CA ILE A 31 8.83 6.86 -1.99
C ILE A 31 7.47 6.77 -2.69
N PHE A 32 6.57 7.73 -2.43
CA PHE A 32 5.22 7.70 -3.01
C PHE A 32 5.18 7.67 -4.52
N ASP A 33 6.14 8.32 -5.17
CA ASP A 33 6.25 8.31 -6.62
C ASP A 33 6.51 6.90 -7.16
N GLU A 34 7.34 6.11 -6.46
CA GLU A 34 7.61 4.71 -6.81
C GLU A 34 6.38 3.83 -6.58
N ILE A 35 5.66 4.04 -5.47
CA ILE A 35 4.41 3.34 -5.18
C ILE A 35 3.38 3.64 -6.29
N CYS A 36 3.18 4.91 -6.62
CA CYS A 36 2.25 5.32 -7.67
C CYS A 36 2.68 4.82 -9.06
N PHE A 37 3.98 4.80 -9.34
CA PHE A 37 4.52 4.26 -10.58
C PHE A 37 4.24 2.75 -10.69
N SER A 38 4.47 2.01 -9.61
CA SER A 38 4.27 0.57 -9.53
C SER A 38 2.80 0.17 -9.63
N VAL A 39 1.88 0.93 -9.04
CA VAL A 39 0.43 0.68 -9.20
C VAL A 39 -0.03 0.87 -10.66
N GLN A 40 0.58 1.79 -11.40
CA GLN A 40 0.20 2.09 -12.78
C GLN A 40 0.81 1.14 -13.83
N HIS A 41 2.02 0.65 -13.59
CA HIS A 41 2.78 -0.14 -14.57
C HIS A 41 3.05 -1.59 -14.14
N GLY A 42 2.81 -1.89 -12.86
CA GLY A 42 3.01 -3.20 -12.28
C GLY A 42 1.96 -4.21 -12.70
N LYS A 43 2.13 -5.43 -12.18
CA LYS A 43 1.22 -6.56 -12.40
C LYS A 43 0.77 -7.09 -11.04
N VAL A 44 -0.51 -7.42 -10.92
CA VAL A 44 -1.03 -8.15 -9.76
C VAL A 44 -0.40 -9.54 -9.75
N ILE A 45 0.34 -9.84 -8.68
CA ILE A 45 1.02 -11.14 -8.51
C ILE A 45 0.17 -12.14 -7.73
N GLU A 46 -0.76 -11.65 -6.91
CA GLU A 46 -1.64 -12.46 -6.09
C GLU A 46 -2.95 -11.72 -5.83
N ASP A 47 -4.05 -12.47 -5.75
CA ASP A 47 -5.38 -11.94 -5.43
C ASP A 47 -5.87 -12.61 -4.15
N TYR A 48 -6.20 -11.80 -3.16
CA TYR A 48 -6.73 -12.24 -1.88
C TYR A 48 -8.18 -11.76 -1.73
N PRO A 49 -9.15 -12.36 -2.45
CA PRO A 49 -10.52 -11.84 -2.55
C PRO A 49 -11.31 -11.90 -1.23
N ASN A 50 -10.88 -12.76 -0.31
CA ASN A 50 -11.52 -12.96 0.99
C ASN A 50 -10.75 -12.32 2.14
N ASP A 51 -9.62 -11.69 1.85
CA ASP A 51 -8.82 -11.08 2.89
C ASP A 51 -9.51 -9.82 3.40
N LYS A 52 -9.58 -9.71 4.72
CA LYS A 52 -10.22 -8.58 5.38
C LYS A 52 -9.12 -7.61 5.75
N PRO A 53 -9.35 -6.28 5.63
CA PRO A 53 -8.40 -5.32 6.15
C PRO A 53 -8.14 -5.70 7.61
N LEU A 54 -6.90 -6.08 7.91
CA LEU A 54 -6.47 -6.37 9.27
C LEU A 54 -6.71 -5.07 10.05
N SER A 55 -7.74 -5.06 10.87
CA SER A 55 -8.07 -3.91 11.72
C SER A 55 -6.99 -3.83 12.79
N LYS A 56 -5.92 -3.09 12.49
CA LYS A 56 -4.75 -2.87 13.34
C LYS A 56 -4.12 -4.17 13.85
N LEU A 57 -2.98 -4.51 13.27
CA LEU A 57 -1.99 -5.29 14.00
C LEU A 57 -1.77 -4.56 15.35
N PRO A 58 -2.00 -5.18 16.52
CA PRO A 58 -1.48 -4.61 17.74
C PRO A 58 0.04 -4.55 17.57
N ASP A 59 0.66 -3.44 17.98
CA ASP A 59 2.11 -3.31 18.09
C ASP A 59 2.71 -4.57 18.72
N TYR A 60 3.22 -5.49 17.92
CA TYR A 60 4.19 -6.49 18.33
C TYR A 60 5.48 -6.10 17.62
N GLY A 61 6.12 -5.07 18.15
CA GLY A 61 7.57 -5.05 18.17
C GLY A 61 8.01 -6.26 19.01
N GLU A 62 8.65 -7.22 18.37
CA GLU A 62 9.82 -7.95 18.88
C GLU A 62 10.20 -9.03 17.85
N GLU A 63 11.31 -8.74 17.16
CA GLU A 63 12.38 -9.67 16.77
C GLU A 63 11.98 -11.06 16.23
N LEU A 64 12.09 -11.23 14.91
CA LEU A 64 12.39 -12.54 14.32
C LEU A 64 13.58 -12.38 13.37
N CYS A 65 14.76 -12.20 13.97
CA CYS A 65 16.01 -12.69 13.41
C CYS A 65 16.14 -14.16 13.83
N GLU A 66 16.14 -15.08 12.87
CA GLU A 66 16.82 -16.39 13.02
C GLU A 66 18.21 -16.32 12.37
#